data_AF-A0A495IVE5-F1
#
_entry.id   AF-A0A495IVE5-F1
#
_cell.length_a   1.000
_cell.length_b   1.000
_cell.length_c   1.000
_cell.angle_alpha   90.00
_cell.angle_beta   90.00
_cell.angle_gamma   90.00
#
_symmetry.space_group_name_H-M   'P 1'
#
loop_
_entity.id
_entity.type
_entity.pdbx_description
1 polymer ?
#
loop_
_entity_poly.entity_id
_entity_poly.type
_entity_poly.pdbx_seq_one_letter_code
_entity_poly.pdbx_strand_id
1 'polypeptide(L)'
;MNQIFSNALQENNLDLIKDFVKLIAMSVRNEMENFHVEHLSDGQMKELNPLIRTGIYNALFAIANHDKDEFCKIFLDFQATLIPAYWEEPQLGSEFQNSLLRLTTPQPVVFRSEFLNEQLQIGNLFLSSGNVCVKIKWSFNFANVEGDKHKHRSKISSQLRKEGYSFIPALDGYTKKR
;
A
#
# COMPACT_ATOMS: atom_id res chain seq x y z
N MET A 1 2.34 -0.28 4.37
CA MET A 1 3.40 0.74 4.34
C MET A 1 4.58 0.15 3.57
N ASN A 2 5.26 0.90 2.68
CA ASN A 2 6.43 0.36 1.97
C ASN A 2 7.44 -0.16 3.01
N GLN A 3 7.88 -1.41 2.86
CA GLN A 3 8.80 -2.06 3.80
C GLN A 3 10.03 -1.19 4.06
N ILE A 4 10.51 -0.47 3.05
CA ILE A 4 11.70 0.38 3.13
C ILE A 4 11.50 1.56 4.08
N PHE A 5 10.35 2.26 4.01
CA PHE A 5 10.08 3.42 4.88
C PHE A 5 9.88 2.98 6.34
N SER A 6 9.13 1.90 6.53
CA SER A 6 8.87 1.36 7.88
C SER A 6 10.17 0.89 8.53
N ASN A 7 11.00 0.16 7.79
CA ASN A 7 12.32 -0.28 8.26
C ASN A 7 13.23 0.92 8.53
N ALA A 8 13.23 1.96 7.69
CA ALA A 8 14.04 3.15 7.90
C ALA A 8 13.74 3.83 9.26
N LEU A 9 12.46 3.92 9.62
CA LEU A 9 12.05 4.48 10.92
C LEU A 9 12.44 3.53 12.07
N GLN A 10 12.18 2.23 11.95
CA GLN A 10 12.48 1.25 13.00
C GLN A 10 13.98 1.12 13.29
N GLU A 11 14.79 1.12 12.24
CA GLU A 11 16.25 1.00 12.29
C GLU A 11 16.93 2.35 12.57
N ASN A 12 16.16 3.45 12.65
CA ASN A 12 16.68 4.81 12.78
C ASN A 12 17.74 5.16 11.71
N ASN A 13 17.49 4.75 10.46
CA ASN A 13 18.39 5.01 9.34
C ASN A 13 18.26 6.48 8.90
N LEU A 14 19.07 7.34 9.52
CA LEU A 14 18.96 8.79 9.39
C LEU A 14 19.13 9.30 7.96
N ASP A 15 19.99 8.68 7.16
CA ASP A 15 20.22 9.14 5.79
C ASP A 15 19.04 8.84 4.88
N LEU A 16 18.46 7.65 5.04
CA LEU A 16 17.24 7.29 4.32
C LEU A 16 16.04 8.14 4.78
N ILE A 17 15.95 8.45 6.08
CA ILE A 17 14.94 9.39 6.60
C ILE A 17 15.08 10.77 5.97
N LYS A 18 16.31 11.32 5.84
CA LYS A 18 16.54 12.62 5.18
C LYS A 18 16.09 12.62 3.73
N ASP A 19 16.27 11.52 3.01
CA ASP A 19 15.81 11.43 1.61
C ASP A 19 14.28 11.36 1.53
N PHE A 20 13.62 10.65 2.45
CA PHE A 20 12.17 10.71 2.58
C PHE A 20 11.68 12.12 2.93
N VAL A 21 12.36 12.85 3.82
CA VAL A 21 12.02 14.26 4.13
C VAL A 21 12.05 15.12 2.87
N LYS A 22 13.10 15.02 2.05
CA LYS A 22 13.20 15.82 0.82
C LYS A 22 12.05 15.50 -0.13
N LEU A 23 11.69 14.22 -0.25
CA LEU A 23 10.57 13.79 -1.10
C LEU A 23 9.23 14.33 -0.59
N ILE A 24 8.95 14.17 0.71
CA ILE A 24 7.71 14.69 1.33
C ILE A 24 7.65 16.21 1.19
N ALA A 25 8.74 16.92 1.51
CA ALA A 25 8.77 18.37 1.42
C ALA A 25 8.60 18.89 -0.01
N MET A 26 9.12 18.18 -1.02
CA MET A 26 8.87 18.52 -2.41
C MET A 26 7.38 18.37 -2.76
N SER A 27 6.74 17.29 -2.29
CA SER A 27 5.29 17.11 -2.46
C SER A 27 4.51 18.25 -1.82
N VAL A 28 4.85 18.65 -0.58
CA VAL A 28 4.21 19.78 0.11
C VAL A 28 4.40 21.08 -0.67
N ARG A 29 5.62 21.36 -1.17
CA ARG A 29 5.87 22.53 -2.02
C ARG A 29 4.95 22.55 -3.24
N ASN A 30 4.77 21.41 -3.90
CA ASN A 30 3.94 21.33 -5.11
C ASN A 30 2.46 21.60 -4.80
N GLU A 31 1.93 21.07 -3.70
CA GLU A 31 0.55 21.36 -3.25
C GLU A 31 0.36 22.85 -2.91
N MET A 32 1.43 23.52 -2.46
CA MET A 32 1.43 24.94 -2.16
C MET A 32 1.67 25.84 -3.38
N GLU A 33 1.94 25.31 -4.59
CA GLU A 33 2.47 26.13 -5.69
C GLU A 33 1.50 27.22 -6.16
N ASN A 34 0.20 26.92 -6.29
CA ASN A 34 -0.79 27.93 -6.68
C ASN A 34 -0.87 29.05 -5.63
N PHE A 35 -0.92 28.69 -4.35
CA PHE A 35 -0.91 29.65 -3.25
C PHE A 35 0.38 30.49 -3.23
N HIS A 36 1.52 29.83 -3.47
CA HIS A 36 2.82 30.49 -3.58
C HIS A 36 2.77 31.55 -4.69
N VAL A 37 2.40 31.19 -5.92
CA VAL A 37 2.38 32.14 -7.05
C VAL A 37 1.49 33.35 -6.77
N GLU A 38 0.39 33.17 -6.05
CA GLU A 38 -0.56 34.24 -5.75
C GLU A 38 -0.17 35.12 -4.55
N HIS A 39 0.58 34.59 -3.58
CA HIS A 39 0.73 35.23 -2.27
C HIS A 39 2.15 35.30 -1.71
N LEU A 40 3.10 34.52 -2.24
CA LEU A 40 4.48 34.45 -1.75
C LEU A 40 5.46 34.73 -2.88
N SER A 41 6.54 35.44 -2.59
CA SER A 41 7.65 35.58 -3.54
C SER A 41 8.57 34.36 -3.50
N ASP A 42 9.32 34.14 -4.58
CA ASP A 42 10.39 33.12 -4.63
C ASP A 42 11.41 33.29 -3.49
N GLY A 43 11.69 34.54 -3.09
CA GLY A 43 12.55 34.86 -1.95
C GLY A 43 11.99 34.34 -0.63
N GLN A 44 10.69 34.55 -0.38
CA GLN A 44 10.02 34.01 0.82
C GLN A 44 9.95 32.48 0.77
N MET A 45 9.70 31.88 -0.40
CA MET A 45 9.72 30.42 -0.53
C MET A 45 11.12 29.83 -0.28
N LYS A 46 12.18 30.54 -0.66
CA LYS A 46 13.56 30.13 -0.36
C LYS A 46 13.82 30.03 1.15
N GLU A 47 13.20 30.90 1.95
CA GLU A 47 13.29 30.88 3.41
C GLU A 47 12.33 29.84 4.03
N LEU A 48 11.11 29.72 3.50
CA LEU A 48 10.09 28.83 4.02
C LEU A 48 10.40 27.33 3.79
N ASN A 49 10.91 26.98 2.61
CA ASN A 49 11.19 25.58 2.25
C ASN A 49 12.15 24.85 3.22
N PRO A 50 13.26 25.46 3.69
CA PRO A 50 14.07 24.90 4.77
C PRO A 50 13.32 24.66 6.08
N LEU A 51 12.43 25.56 6.48
CA LEU A 51 11.65 25.43 7.72
C LEU A 51 10.69 24.24 7.63
N ILE A 52 9.97 24.11 6.50
CA ILE A 52 9.10 22.97 6.22
C ILE A 52 9.90 21.65 6.29
N ARG A 53 11.05 21.57 5.60
CA ARG A 53 11.91 20.38 5.64
C ARG A 53 12.37 20.04 7.06
N THR A 54 12.77 21.04 7.84
CA THR A 54 13.23 20.85 9.21
C THR A 54 12.11 20.36 10.11
N GLY A 55 10.91 20.94 9.98
CA GLY A 55 9.71 20.49 10.70
C GLY A 55 9.36 19.03 10.40
N ILE A 56 9.34 18.66 9.12
CA ILE A 56 9.09 17.27 8.69
C ILE A 56 10.18 16.32 9.24
N TYR A 57 11.46 16.72 9.17
CA TYR A 57 12.55 15.89 9.70
C TYR A 57 12.44 15.68 11.21
N ASN A 58 12.16 16.74 11.98
CA ASN A 58 11.99 16.65 13.42
C ASN A 58 10.83 15.72 13.80
N ALA A 59 9.69 15.83 13.10
CA ALA A 59 8.54 14.95 13.31
C ALA A 59 8.88 13.48 13.01
N LEU A 60 9.52 13.19 11.87
CA LEU A 60 9.92 11.82 11.51
C LEU A 60 10.98 11.25 12.45
N PHE A 61 11.94 12.07 12.88
CA PHE A 61 12.96 11.69 13.86
C PHE A 61 12.30 11.32 15.21
N ALA A 62 11.37 12.15 15.68
CA ALA A 62 10.63 11.87 16.91
C ALA A 62 9.80 10.59 16.79
N ILE A 63 9.10 10.37 15.67
CA ILE A 63 8.36 9.12 15.41
C ILE A 63 9.28 7.90 15.46
N ALA A 64 10.46 7.97 14.83
CA ALA A 64 11.42 6.87 14.80
C ALA A 64 12.01 6.52 16.18
N ASN A 65 11.97 7.46 17.13
CA ASN A 65 12.68 7.34 18.41
C ASN A 65 11.80 7.48 19.66
N HIS A 66 10.49 7.68 19.53
CA HIS A 66 9.59 7.90 20.68
C HIS A 66 9.56 6.76 21.70
N ASP A 67 9.82 5.52 21.29
CA ASP A 67 9.94 4.36 22.19
C ASP A 67 11.28 4.33 22.96
N LYS A 68 12.28 5.08 22.51
CA LYS A 68 13.66 5.07 23.02
C LYS A 68 14.04 6.35 23.75
N ASP A 69 13.33 7.45 23.48
CA ASP A 69 13.65 8.78 23.99
C ASP A 69 12.39 9.51 24.48
N GLU A 70 12.39 9.90 25.76
CA GLU A 70 11.24 10.53 26.41
C GLU A 70 10.95 11.92 25.83
N PHE A 71 11.98 12.66 25.40
CA PHE A 71 11.77 13.96 24.77
C PHE A 71 11.01 13.82 23.44
N CYS A 72 11.38 12.84 22.61
CA CYS A 72 10.66 12.54 21.37
C CYS A 72 9.18 12.23 21.61
N LYS A 73 8.87 11.47 22.67
CA LYS A 73 7.49 11.18 23.06
C LYS A 73 6.73 12.42 23.50
N ILE A 74 7.29 13.20 24.45
CA ILE A 74 6.70 14.45 24.93
C ILE A 74 6.48 15.43 23.77
N PHE A 75 7.44 15.52 22.85
CA PHE A 75 7.33 16.34 21.66
C PHE A 75 6.13 15.94 20.80
N LEU A 76 5.94 14.65 20.51
CA LEU A 76 4.81 14.17 19.71
C LEU A 76 3.46 14.41 20.40
N ASP A 77 3.38 14.12 21.70
CA ASP A 77 2.18 14.36 22.50
C ASP A 77 1.82 15.85 22.47
N PHE A 78 2.81 16.73 22.66
CA PHE A 78 2.61 18.17 22.57
C PHE A 78 2.17 18.62 21.17
N GLN A 79 2.84 18.16 20.10
CA GLN A 79 2.45 18.51 18.72
C GLN A 79 1.01 18.08 18.41
N ALA A 80 0.57 16.92 18.90
CA ALA A 80 -0.82 16.47 18.73
C ALA A 80 -1.82 17.44 19.38
N THR A 81 -1.49 18.07 20.51
CA THR A 81 -2.34 19.09 21.14
C THR A 81 -2.39 20.42 20.39
N LEU A 82 -1.40 20.70 19.52
CA LEU A 82 -1.34 21.91 18.72
C LEU A 82 -2.13 21.82 17.41
N ILE A 83 -2.62 20.63 17.04
CA ILE A 83 -3.46 20.45 15.85
C ILE A 83 -4.78 21.18 16.06
N PRO A 84 -5.08 22.25 15.29
CA PRO A 84 -6.30 23.00 15.46
C PRO A 84 -7.54 22.19 15.09
N ALA A 85 -8.60 22.31 15.87
CA ALA A 85 -9.85 21.57 15.65
C ALA A 85 -10.56 21.90 14.31
N TYR A 86 -10.20 23.02 13.67
CA TYR A 86 -10.74 23.41 12.37
C TYR A 86 -9.97 22.82 11.19
N TRP A 87 -8.87 22.10 11.42
CA TRP A 87 -8.16 21.42 10.33
C TRP A 87 -9.03 20.30 9.77
N GLU A 88 -9.21 20.32 8.46
CA GLU A 88 -9.90 19.27 7.74
C GLU A 88 -9.03 18.01 7.68
N GLU A 89 -9.67 16.85 7.55
CA GLU A 89 -8.96 15.60 7.30
C GLU A 89 -8.21 15.65 5.97
N PRO A 90 -6.97 15.13 5.89
CA PRO A 90 -6.19 15.14 4.66
C PRO A 90 -6.86 14.28 3.59
N GLN A 91 -6.99 14.85 2.38
CA GLN A 91 -7.58 14.16 1.23
C GLN A 91 -6.49 13.78 0.22
N LEU A 92 -6.63 12.61 -0.41
CA LEU A 92 -5.81 12.27 -1.56
C LEU A 92 -6.24 13.09 -2.78
N GLY A 93 -5.27 13.62 -3.52
CA GLY A 93 -5.51 14.20 -4.85
C GLY A 93 -6.12 13.19 -5.81
N SER A 94 -6.86 13.68 -6.81
CA SER A 94 -7.63 12.86 -7.76
C SER A 94 -6.81 11.75 -8.44
N GLU A 95 -5.56 12.03 -8.79
CA GLU A 95 -4.65 11.06 -9.40
C GLU A 95 -4.29 9.90 -8.46
N PHE A 96 -4.12 10.20 -7.18
CA PHE A 96 -3.84 9.20 -6.15
C PHE A 96 -5.10 8.45 -5.73
N GLN A 97 -6.28 9.08 -5.74
CA GLN A 97 -7.56 8.39 -5.56
C GLN A 97 -7.78 7.36 -6.66
N ASN A 98 -7.53 7.71 -7.93
CA ASN A 98 -7.59 6.77 -9.05
C ASN A 98 -6.58 5.63 -8.89
N SER A 99 -5.38 5.93 -8.40
CA SER A 99 -4.39 4.90 -8.09
C SER A 99 -4.86 3.98 -6.97
N LEU A 100 -5.42 4.52 -5.90
CA LEU A 100 -6.01 3.75 -4.80
C LEU A 100 -7.13 2.85 -5.34
N LEU A 101 -8.05 3.38 -6.14
CA LEU A 101 -9.11 2.59 -6.78
C LEU A 101 -8.53 1.46 -7.64
N ARG A 102 -7.48 1.70 -8.44
CA ARG A 102 -6.83 0.61 -9.20
C ARG A 102 -6.20 -0.46 -8.31
N LEU A 103 -5.71 -0.08 -7.14
CA LEU A 103 -5.10 -0.99 -6.17
C LEU A 103 -6.14 -1.76 -5.35
N THR A 104 -7.30 -1.17 -5.08
CA THR A 104 -8.35 -1.76 -4.23
C THR A 104 -9.47 -2.42 -5.04
N THR A 105 -9.69 -2.01 -6.28
CA THR A 105 -10.71 -2.59 -7.16
C THR A 105 -10.23 -3.95 -7.65
N PRO A 106 -11.00 -5.02 -7.40
CA PRO A 106 -10.70 -6.33 -7.95
C PRO A 106 -10.68 -6.27 -9.49
N GLN A 107 -9.50 -6.36 -10.12
CA GLN A 107 -9.36 -6.60 -11.56
C GLN A 107 -9.95 -7.97 -11.95
N PRO A 108 -11.01 -8.06 -12.76
CA PRO A 108 -11.63 -9.34 -13.09
C PRO A 108 -10.57 -10.30 -13.66
N VAL A 109 -10.36 -11.42 -12.97
CA VAL A 109 -9.42 -12.44 -13.46
C VAL A 109 -10.15 -13.29 -14.49
N VAL A 110 -9.70 -13.16 -15.73
CA VAL A 110 -10.12 -14.01 -16.84
C VAL A 110 -8.99 -14.98 -17.13
N PHE A 111 -9.26 -16.27 -16.96
CA PHE A 111 -8.34 -17.34 -17.33
C PHE A 111 -8.44 -17.62 -18.83
N ARG A 112 -7.36 -18.12 -19.43
CA ARG A 112 -7.40 -18.63 -20.82
C ARG A 112 -8.22 -19.91 -20.93
N SER A 113 -8.24 -20.70 -19.86
CA SER A 113 -8.97 -21.95 -19.75
C SER A 113 -10.44 -21.69 -19.38
N GLU A 114 -11.36 -22.08 -20.26
CA GLU A 114 -12.80 -22.09 -19.96
C GLU A 114 -13.12 -22.85 -18.68
N PHE A 115 -12.45 -23.99 -18.47
CA PHE A 115 -12.59 -24.77 -17.23
C PHE A 115 -12.26 -23.94 -15.98
N LEU A 116 -11.18 -23.15 -15.97
CA LEU A 116 -10.86 -22.32 -14.80
C LEU A 116 -11.87 -21.18 -14.60
N ASN A 117 -12.35 -20.57 -15.69
CA ASN A 117 -13.41 -19.56 -15.60
C ASN A 117 -14.71 -20.14 -15.03
N GLU A 118 -15.10 -21.34 -15.46
CA GLU A 118 -16.24 -22.08 -14.91
C GLU A 118 -16.02 -22.36 -13.42
N GLN A 119 -14.84 -22.85 -13.02
CA GLN A 119 -14.53 -23.11 -11.61
C GLN A 119 -14.55 -21.84 -10.75
N LEU A 120 -14.18 -20.69 -11.31
CA LEU A 120 -14.32 -19.38 -10.66
C LEU A 120 -15.79 -18.99 -10.51
N GLN A 121 -16.61 -19.15 -11.55
CA GLN A 121 -18.04 -18.83 -11.53
C GLN A 121 -18.81 -19.67 -10.49
N ILE A 122 -18.51 -20.96 -10.38
CA ILE A 122 -19.17 -21.86 -9.41
C ILE A 122 -18.54 -21.77 -8.00
N GLY A 123 -17.55 -20.90 -7.79
CA GLY A 123 -16.96 -20.63 -6.48
C GLY A 123 -15.99 -21.70 -5.95
N ASN A 124 -15.49 -22.59 -6.82
CA ASN A 124 -14.42 -23.53 -6.47
C ASN A 124 -13.04 -22.86 -6.52
N LEU A 125 -12.93 -21.75 -7.26
CA LEU A 125 -11.83 -20.80 -7.25
C LEU A 125 -12.32 -19.46 -6.70
N PHE A 126 -11.46 -18.73 -6.00
CA PHE A 126 -11.75 -17.36 -5.57
C PHE A 126 -10.48 -16.54 -5.48
N LEU A 127 -10.62 -15.23 -5.61
CA LEU A 127 -9.52 -14.28 -5.54
C LEU A 127 -9.38 -13.77 -4.10
N SER A 128 -8.15 -13.65 -3.63
CA SER A 128 -7.84 -13.07 -2.32
C SER A 128 -6.91 -11.87 -2.49
N SER A 129 -7.05 -10.91 -1.57
CA SER A 129 -6.22 -9.70 -1.42
C SER A 129 -5.95 -8.95 -2.72
N GLY A 130 -6.88 -8.08 -3.15
CA GLY A 130 -6.67 -7.18 -4.30
C GLY A 130 -6.34 -7.89 -5.61
N ASN A 131 -6.83 -9.12 -5.78
CA ASN A 131 -6.62 -9.98 -6.95
C ASN A 131 -5.17 -10.40 -7.22
N VAL A 132 -4.35 -10.40 -6.17
CA VAL A 132 -2.95 -10.83 -6.26
C VAL A 132 -2.84 -12.36 -6.24
N CYS A 133 -3.80 -13.05 -5.63
CA CYS A 133 -3.73 -14.49 -5.41
C CYS A 133 -5.05 -15.22 -5.73
N VAL A 134 -4.96 -16.29 -6.52
CA VAL A 134 -6.03 -17.23 -6.79
C VAL A 134 -5.97 -18.38 -5.79
N LYS A 135 -7.03 -18.58 -5.02
CA LYS A 135 -7.16 -19.70 -4.09
C LYS A 135 -8.09 -20.76 -4.64
N ILE A 136 -7.77 -22.01 -4.32
CA ILE A 136 -8.63 -23.15 -4.61
C ILE A 136 -9.33 -23.52 -3.31
N LYS A 137 -10.65 -23.63 -3.35
CA LYS A 137 -11.43 -24.12 -2.20
C LYS A 137 -10.93 -25.51 -1.79
N TRP A 138 -11.11 -25.88 -0.54
CA TRP A 138 -10.82 -27.24 -0.11
C TRP A 138 -11.69 -28.24 -0.88
N SER A 139 -11.11 -29.37 -1.32
CA SER A 139 -11.78 -30.31 -2.23
C SER A 139 -13.11 -30.83 -1.67
N PHE A 140 -13.19 -31.08 -0.36
CA PHE A 140 -14.43 -31.52 0.29
C PHE A 140 -15.58 -30.50 0.15
N ASN A 141 -15.25 -29.20 0.03
CA ASN A 141 -16.20 -28.10 -0.10
C ASN A 141 -16.52 -27.70 -1.55
N PHE A 142 -16.06 -28.45 -2.56
CA PHE A 142 -16.37 -28.14 -3.95
C PHE A 142 -17.88 -28.23 -4.21
N ALA A 143 -18.39 -27.18 -4.86
CA ALA A 143 -19.73 -27.11 -5.40
C ALA A 143 -19.75 -27.75 -6.79
N ASN A 144 -20.81 -28.48 -7.10
CA ASN A 144 -21.12 -28.99 -8.44
C ASN A 144 -19.97 -29.74 -9.13
N VAL A 145 -19.30 -30.62 -8.38
CA VAL A 145 -18.27 -31.52 -8.91
C VAL A 145 -18.70 -32.96 -8.67
N GLU A 146 -18.92 -33.70 -9.76
CA GLU A 146 -19.14 -35.14 -9.73
C GLU A 146 -17.80 -35.91 -9.71
N GLY A 147 -17.77 -37.07 -9.05
CA GLY A 147 -16.60 -37.93 -8.97
C GLY A 147 -15.56 -37.51 -7.93
N ASP A 148 -14.29 -37.81 -8.21
CA ASP A 148 -13.18 -37.64 -7.26
C ASP A 148 -12.75 -36.16 -7.15
N LYS A 149 -13.18 -35.51 -6.07
CA LYS A 149 -12.90 -34.09 -5.79
C LYS A 149 -11.40 -33.80 -5.62
N HIS A 150 -10.58 -34.77 -5.22
CA HIS A 150 -9.12 -34.58 -5.13
C HIS A 150 -8.47 -34.56 -6.51
N LYS A 151 -8.90 -35.44 -7.43
CA LYS A 151 -8.48 -35.37 -8.84
C LYS A 151 -8.91 -34.05 -9.47
N HIS A 152 -10.12 -33.57 -9.17
CA HIS A 152 -10.60 -32.28 -9.66
C HIS A 152 -9.74 -31.10 -9.18
N ARG A 153 -9.40 -31.06 -7.88
CA ARG A 153 -8.50 -30.03 -7.33
C ARG A 153 -7.11 -30.06 -7.99
N SER A 154 -6.62 -31.27 -8.27
CA SER A 154 -5.34 -31.47 -8.97
C SER A 154 -5.40 -30.96 -10.42
N LYS A 155 -6.53 -31.15 -11.12
CA LYS A 155 -6.79 -30.60 -12.46
C LYS A 155 -6.77 -29.07 -12.45
N ILE A 156 -7.46 -28.43 -11.50
CA ILE A 156 -7.44 -26.97 -11.32
C ILE A 156 -6.01 -26.47 -11.14
N SER A 157 -5.28 -27.09 -10.20
CA SER A 157 -3.89 -26.75 -9.91
C SER A 157 -2.97 -26.89 -11.15
N SER A 158 -3.19 -27.93 -11.94
CA SER A 158 -2.46 -28.18 -13.19
C SER A 158 -2.73 -27.10 -14.24
N GLN A 159 -3.99 -26.70 -14.43
CA GLN A 159 -4.37 -25.66 -15.38
C GLN A 159 -3.84 -24.28 -14.96
N LEU A 160 -3.90 -23.93 -13.67
CA LEU A 160 -3.30 -22.69 -13.16
C LEU A 160 -1.81 -22.62 -13.50
N ARG A 161 -1.06 -23.73 -13.29
CA ARG A 161 0.36 -23.79 -13.67
C ARG A 161 0.60 -23.62 -15.17
N LYS A 162 -0.25 -24.21 -16.02
CA LYS A 162 -0.18 -24.02 -17.48
C LYS A 162 -0.39 -22.57 -17.91
N GLU A 163 -1.17 -21.81 -17.15
CA GLU A 163 -1.38 -20.38 -17.37
C GLU A 163 -0.33 -19.46 -16.70
N GLY A 164 0.75 -20.04 -16.19
CA GLY A 164 1.88 -19.31 -15.61
C GLY A 164 1.73 -18.95 -14.13
N TYR A 165 0.75 -19.52 -13.44
CA TYR A 165 0.62 -19.33 -11.99
C TYR A 165 1.53 -20.28 -11.21
N SER A 166 2.11 -19.79 -10.12
CA SER A 166 2.94 -20.55 -9.19
C SER A 166 2.29 -20.58 -7.82
N PHE A 167 2.34 -21.74 -7.14
CA PHE A 167 1.82 -21.86 -5.77
C PHE A 167 2.80 -21.22 -4.77
N ILE A 168 2.28 -20.35 -3.90
CA ILE A 168 3.02 -19.67 -2.85
C ILE A 168 2.51 -20.18 -1.49
N PRO A 169 3.28 -21.00 -0.76
CA PRO A 169 2.85 -21.57 0.52
C PRO A 169 2.43 -20.53 1.56
N ALA A 170 3.15 -19.41 1.64
CA ALA A 170 2.85 -18.32 2.59
C ALA A 170 1.47 -17.68 2.38
N LEU A 171 0.92 -17.77 1.17
CA LEU A 171 -0.41 -17.24 0.84
C LEU A 171 -1.48 -18.34 0.79
N ASP A 172 -1.08 -19.61 0.84
CA ASP A 172 -1.91 -20.77 0.51
C ASP A 172 -2.71 -20.56 -0.78
N GLY A 173 -2.00 -20.22 -1.86
CA GLY A 173 -2.64 -19.94 -3.14
C GLY A 173 -1.67 -19.71 -4.29
N TYR A 174 -2.21 -19.34 -5.44
CA TYR A 174 -1.51 -19.25 -6.71
C TYR A 174 -1.35 -17.79 -7.12
N THR A 175 -0.14 -17.38 -7.51
CA THR A 175 0.14 -16.03 -8.02
C THR A 175 0.70 -16.12 -9.43
N LYS A 176 0.39 -15.14 -10.28
CA LYS A 176 0.96 -15.05 -11.62
C LYS A 176 2.27 -14.28 -11.54
N LYS A 177 3.37 -14.85 -12.03
CA LYS A 177 4.60 -14.07 -12.21
C LYS A 177 4.30 -12.95 -13.22
N ARG A 178 4.51 -11.70 -12.81
CA ARG A 178 4.44 -10.54 -13.71
C ARG A 178 5.56 -10.60 -14.74
#